data_AF-A0A8C8YCZ1-F1
#
_entry.id   AF-A0A8C8YCZ1-F1
#
_cell.length_a   1.000
_cell.length_b   1.000
_cell.length_c   1.000
_cell.angle_alpha   90.00
_cell.angle_beta   90.00
_cell.angle_gamma   90.00
#
_symmetry.space_group_name_H-M   'P 1'
#
loop_
_entity.id
_entity.type
_entity.pdbx_description
1 polymer ?
#
loop_
_entity_poly.entity_id
_entity_poly.type
_entity_poly.pdbx_seq_one_letter_code
_entity_poly.pdbx_strand_id
1 'polypeptide(L)' 'VAARYNPARLYSLLFCRVSTFALTIAIGSLFLDHAFDQGADVIYEHINQGKRRCGVTELNSHRPL' A
#
# COMPACT_ATOMS: atom_id res chain seq x y z
N VAL A 1 -28.39 6.77 -18.51
CA VAL A 1 -28.29 5.55 -17.66
C VAL A 1 -27.37 5.86 -16.50
N ALA A 2 -27.95 6.24 -15.34
CA ALA A 2 -27.17 6.54 -14.14
C ALA A 2 -26.86 5.23 -13.40
N ALA A 3 -25.65 4.71 -13.57
CA ALA A 3 -25.15 3.60 -12.75
C ALA A 3 -24.88 4.14 -11.32
N ARG A 4 -25.94 4.25 -10.52
CA ARG A 4 -25.83 4.60 -9.10
C ARG A 4 -25.10 3.48 -8.38
N TYR A 5 -24.07 3.86 -7.62
CA TYR A 5 -23.48 3.07 -6.56
C TYR A 5 -24.61 2.43 -5.73
N ASN A 6 -24.71 1.10 -5.78
CA ASN A 6 -25.67 0.36 -4.98
C ASN A 6 -24.89 -0.51 -3.99
N PRO A 7 -24.66 -0.04 -2.75
CA PRO A 7 -23.89 -0.79 -1.76
C PRO A 7 -24.49 -2.18 -1.49
N ALA A 8 -25.80 -2.37 -1.68
CA ALA A 8 -26.44 -3.68 -1.54
C ALA A 8 -26.02 -4.69 -2.62
N ARG A 9 -25.71 -4.23 -3.85
CA ARG A 9 -25.19 -5.11 -4.92
C ARG A 9 -23.73 -5.50 -4.67
N LEU A 10 -22.89 -4.55 -4.26
CA LEU A 10 -21.51 -4.83 -3.86
C LEU A 10 -21.45 -5.81 -2.69
N TYR A 11 -22.33 -5.61 -1.70
CA TYR A 11 -22.48 -6.51 -0.55
C TYR A 11 -22.85 -7.94 -0.98
N SER A 12 -23.86 -8.10 -1.85
CA SER A 12 -24.25 -9.42 -2.35
C SER A 12 -23.17 -10.10 -3.20
N LEU A 13 -22.41 -9.33 -4.00
CA LEU A 13 -21.39 -9.86 -4.91
C LEU A 13 -20.07 -10.20 -4.20
N LEU A 14 -19.66 -9.40 -3.21
CA LEU A 14 -18.34 -9.52 -2.58
C LEU A 14 -18.39 -10.13 -1.17
N PHE A 15 -19.53 -10.07 -0.47
CA PHE A 15 -19.61 -10.38 0.96
C PHE A 15 -20.59 -11.51 1.32
N CYS A 16 -21.39 -12.02 0.38
CA CYS A 16 -22.36 -13.08 0.66
C CYS A 16 -21.74 -14.49 0.76
N ARG A 17 -20.50 -14.67 0.30
CA ARG A 17 -19.71 -15.90 0.50
C ARG A 17 -18.38 -15.54 1.17
N VAL A 18 -18.08 -16.22 2.28
CA VAL A 18 -16.84 -16.02 3.07
C VAL A 18 -15.59 -16.13 2.19
N SER A 19 -15.62 -16.94 1.13
CA SER A 19 -14.53 -17.07 0.16
C SER A 19 -14.28 -15.81 -0.66
N THR A 20 -15.32 -15.13 -1.15
CA THR A 20 -15.19 -13.89 -1.92
C THR A 20 -14.80 -12.73 -1.01
N PHE A 21 -15.27 -12.75 0.23
CA PHE A 21 -14.88 -11.79 1.27
C PHE A 21 -13.39 -11.90 1.58
N ALA A 22 -12.91 -13.12 1.86
CA ALA A 22 -11.50 -13.38 2.12
C ALA A 22 -10.61 -13.03 0.92
N LEU A 23 -11.07 -13.35 -0.30
CA LEU A 23 -10.36 -12.98 -1.53
C LEU A 23 -10.26 -11.45 -1.69
N THR A 24 -11.34 -10.72 -1.41
CA THR A 24 -11.35 -9.26 -1.48
C THR A 24 -10.40 -8.65 -0.45
N ILE A 25 -10.36 -9.20 0.76
CA ILE A 25 -9.41 -8.79 1.82
C ILE A 25 -7.98 -9.10 1.41
N ALA A 26 -7.70 -10.30 0.90
CA ALA A 26 -6.35 -10.71 0.50
C ALA A 26 -5.80 -9.77 -0.60
N ILE A 27 -6.61 -9.51 -1.63
CA ILE A 27 -6.25 -8.56 -2.69
C ILE A 27 -6.05 -7.16 -2.10
N GLY A 28 -6.99 -6.67 -1.30
CA GLY A 28 -6.89 -5.36 -0.66
C GLY A 28 -5.65 -5.20 0.22
N SER A 29 -5.26 -6.25 0.95
CA SER A 29 -4.07 -6.26 1.79
C SER A 29 -2.78 -6.12 0.98
N LEU A 30 -2.67 -6.77 -0.19
CA LEU A 30 -1.50 -6.65 -1.06
C LEU A 30 -1.33 -5.24 -1.62
N PHE A 31 -2.43 -4.60 -2.01
CA PHE A 31 -2.40 -3.21 -2.46
C PHE A 31 -2.09 -2.24 -1.32
N LEU A 32 -2.65 -2.47 -0.14
CA LEU A 32 -2.41 -1.64 1.03
C LEU A 32 -0.96 -1.74 1.49
N ASP A 33 -0.39 -2.93 1.56
CA ASP A 33 1.01 -3.17 1.91
C ASP A 33 1.96 -2.31 1.04
N HIS A 34 1.80 -2.39 -0.29
CA HIS A 34 2.68 -1.65 -1.20
C HIS A 34 2.45 -0.13 -1.18
N ALA A 35 1.19 0.30 -1.10
CA ALA A 35 0.86 1.73 -1.03
C ALA A 35 1.27 2.35 0.31
N PHE A 36 1.16 1.59 1.40
CA PHE A 36 1.48 2.06 2.74
C PHE A 36 2.98 2.08 2.99
N ASP A 37 3.75 1.11 2.51
CA ASP A 37 5.22 1.14 2.63
C ASP A 37 5.80 2.39 1.95
N GLN A 38 5.40 2.66 0.71
CA GLN A 38 5.87 3.85 -0.03
C GLN A 38 5.32 5.15 0.57
N GLY A 39 4.04 5.15 0.99
CA GLY A 39 3.41 6.31 1.59
C GLY A 39 4.01 6.66 2.96
N ALA A 40 4.24 5.65 3.80
CA ALA A 40 4.80 5.81 5.13
C ALA A 40 6.27 6.23 5.06
N ASP A 41 7.04 5.70 4.12
CA ASP A 41 8.41 6.15 3.89
C ASP A 41 8.41 7.63 3.51
N VAL A 42 7.63 8.06 2.52
CA VAL A 42 7.55 9.49 2.12
C VAL A 42 7.07 10.41 3.26
N ILE A 43 6.10 9.98 4.07
CA ILE A 43 5.60 10.77 5.21
C ILE A 43 6.65 10.84 6.31
N TYR A 44 7.28 9.72 6.66
CA TYR A 44 8.37 9.67 7.60
C TYR A 44 9.52 10.54 7.09
N GLU A 45 9.84 10.44 5.80
CA GLU A 45 10.80 11.23 5.01
C GLU A 45 10.60 12.71 5.25
N HIS A 46 9.36 13.14 5.04
CA HIS A 46 8.93 14.51 5.20
C HIS A 46 8.98 15.01 6.65
N ILE A 47 8.53 14.21 7.62
CA ILE A 47 8.46 14.63 9.04
C ILE A 47 9.85 14.69 9.69
N ASN A 48 10.76 13.80 9.28
CA ASN A 48 12.10 13.69 9.87
C ASN A 48 13.19 14.32 8.98
N GLN A 49 12.82 15.25 8.08
CA GLN A 49 13.76 16.01 7.24
C GLN A 49 14.83 16.67 8.12
N GLY A 50 16.09 16.25 7.92
CA GLY A 50 17.25 16.74 8.69
C GLY A 50 17.72 15.85 9.86
N LYS A 51 17.02 14.77 10.21
CA LYS A 51 17.42 13.84 11.29
C LYS A 51 17.64 12.39 10.84
N ARG A 52 17.72 12.16 9.52
CA ARG A 52 18.14 10.85 8.99
C ARG A 52 19.66 10.72 9.07
N ARG A 53 20.14 9.87 9.98
CA ARG A 53 21.51 9.37 9.89
C ARG A 53 21.57 8.35 8.74
N CYS A 54 22.36 8.72 7.74
CA CYS A 54 23.07 7.86 6.80
C CYS A 54 22.25 7.14 5.74
N GLY A 55 22.41 7.59 4.49
CA GLY A 55 22.45 6.67 3.37
C GLY A 55 23.57 5.65 3.59
N VAL A 56 23.21 4.45 4.00
CA VAL A 56 24.04 3.24 3.86
C VAL A 56 23.86 2.68 2.44
N THR A 57 23.86 3.55 1.44
CA THR A 57 23.77 3.17 0.02
C THR A 57 24.74 3.98 -0.84
N GLU A 58 25.13 5.19 -0.43
CA GLU A 58 26.10 6.02 -1.17
C GLU A 58 27.58 5.62 -0.94
N LEU A 59 27.87 4.81 0.09
CA LEU A 59 29.23 4.35 0.43
C LEU A 59 29.56 2.93 -0.08
N ASN A 60 28.72 2.35 -0.94
CA ASN A 60 28.99 1.08 -1.63
C ASN A 60 28.79 1.17 -3.15
N SER A 61 29.15 2.30 -3.76
CA SER A 61 29.34 2.38 -5.22
C SER A 61 30.66 3.04 -5.63
N HIS A 62 31.53 3.35 -4.68
CA HIS A 62 32.82 3.98 -4.96
C HIS A 62 34.02 3.15 -4.48
N ARG A 63 34.07 1.90 -4.92
CA ARG A 63 35.31 1.10 -4.98
C ARG A 63 35.39 0.48 -6.38
N PRO A 64 36.04 1.12 -7.36
CA PRO A 64 36.63 0.36 -8.46
C PRO A 64 37.82 -0.44 -7.90
N LEU A 65 38.08 -1.61 -8.50
CA LEU A 65 39.31 -2.36 -8.30
C LEU A 65 40.55 -1.50 -8.62
#